data_AF-A0A345UA12-F1
#
_entry.id   AF-A0A345UA12-F1
#
_cell.length_a   1.000
_cell.length_b   1.000
_cell.length_c   1.000
_cell.angle_alpha   90.00
_cell.angle_beta   90.00
_cell.angle_gamma   90.00
#
_symmetry.space_group_name_H-M   'P 1'
#
loop_
_entity.id
_entity.type
_entity.pdbx_description
1 polymer ?
#
loop_
_entity_poly.entity_id
_entity_poly.type
_entity_poly.pdbx_seq_one_letter_code
_entity_poly.pdbx_strand_id
1 'polypeptide(L)'
;MTKKFTYVTIQLICLFLGFFLSTVFSTVPSQTGDWGIVAGSIIVTFNEIISKYIYKYKKKYNKLFFLYTINSIRIGLIYGLFVDAFKLGS
;
A
#
# COMPACT_ATOMS: atom_id res chain seq x y z
N MET A 1 -17.73 -20.99 -10.15
CA MET A 1 -17.97 -20.04 -9.04
C MET A 1 -16.77 -19.93 -8.09
N THR A 2 -16.14 -21.06 -7.75
CA THR A 2 -14.94 -21.18 -6.88
C THR A 2 -13.75 -20.31 -7.28
N LYS A 3 -13.36 -20.26 -8.57
CA LYS A 3 -12.21 -19.45 -9.01
C LYS A 3 -12.35 -17.94 -8.72
N LYS A 4 -13.57 -17.38 -8.79
CA LYS A 4 -13.79 -15.96 -8.46
C LYS A 4 -13.61 -15.70 -6.96
N PHE A 5 -14.05 -16.63 -6.13
CA PHE A 5 -13.88 -16.54 -4.67
C PHE A 5 -12.40 -16.56 -4.28
N THR A 6 -11.60 -17.47 -4.87
CA THR A 6 -10.15 -17.54 -4.63
C THR A 6 -9.41 -16.25 -5.04
N TYR A 7 -9.87 -15.58 -6.11
CA TYR A 7 -9.29 -14.30 -6.51
C TYR A 7 -9.53 -13.21 -5.46
N VAL A 8 -10.75 -13.13 -4.93
CA VAL A 8 -11.10 -12.15 -3.89
C VAL A 8 -10.36 -12.44 -2.59
N THR A 9 -10.24 -13.72 -2.19
CA THR A 9 -9.47 -14.06 -0.98
C THR A 9 -7.99 -13.70 -1.11
N ILE A 10 -7.37 -13.94 -2.26
CA ILE A 10 -5.98 -13.52 -2.52
C ILE A 10 -5.85 -11.99 -2.42
N GLN A 11 -6.80 -11.24 -3.00
CA GLN A 11 -6.79 -9.77 -2.92
C GLN A 11 -6.96 -9.28 -1.48
N LEU A 12 -7.82 -9.90 -0.68
CA LEU A 12 -8.00 -9.57 0.74
C LEU A 12 -6.74 -9.86 1.55
N ILE A 13 -6.11 -11.03 1.35
CA ILE A 13 -4.84 -11.38 2.00
C ILE A 13 -3.77 -10.34 1.67
N CYS A 14 -3.67 -9.93 0.41
CA CYS A 14 -2.74 -8.90 -0.02
C CYS A 14 -3.06 -7.52 0.56
N LEU A 15 -4.35 -7.16 0.68
CA LEU A 15 -4.77 -5.92 1.32
C LEU A 15 -4.39 -5.91 2.80
N PHE A 16 -4.67 -6.98 3.54
CA PHE A 16 -4.29 -7.10 4.95
C PHE A 16 -2.77 -7.12 5.15
N LEU A 17 -2.03 -7.76 4.25
CA LEU A 17 -0.58 -7.71 4.25
C LEU A 17 -0.06 -6.28 4.07
N GLY A 18 -0.64 -5.52 3.15
CA GLY A 18 -0.32 -4.10 2.96
C GLY A 18 -0.60 -3.26 4.20
N PHE A 19 -1.75 -3.50 4.85
CA PHE A 19 -2.13 -2.84 6.10
C PHE A 19 -1.15 -3.15 7.24
N PHE A 20 -0.73 -4.41 7.38
CA PHE A 20 0.29 -4.79 8.35
C PHE A 20 1.62 -4.09 8.09
N LEU A 21 2.09 -4.08 6.84
CA LEU A 21 3.34 -3.38 6.46
C LEU A 21 3.28 -1.89 6.80
N SER A 22 2.13 -1.24 6.62
CA SER A 22 1.96 0.15 7.03
C SER A 22 2.27 0.37 8.50
N THR A 23 1.74 -0.47 9.40
CA THR A 23 1.98 -0.32 10.85
C THR A 23 3.46 -0.48 11.20
N VAL A 24 4.18 -1.37 10.50
CA VAL A 24 5.64 -1.51 10.63
C VAL A 24 6.35 -0.26 10.13
N PHE A 25 5.97 0.26 8.97
CA PHE A 25 6.54 1.51 8.43
C PHE A 25 6.21 2.74 9.26
N SER A 26 5.08 2.78 9.95
CA SER A 26 4.73 3.89 10.84
C SER A 26 5.50 3.83 12.16
N THR A 27 5.82 2.64 12.66
CA THR A 27 6.49 2.45 13.95
C THR A 27 8.00 2.64 13.87
N VAL A 28 8.66 2.21 12.79
CA VAL A 28 10.12 2.29 12.64
C VAL A 28 10.67 3.74 12.69
N PRO A 29 10.18 4.71 11.90
CA PRO A 29 10.67 6.09 11.95
C PRO A 29 10.10 6.89 13.12
N SER A 30 8.95 6.51 13.69
CA SER A 30 8.33 7.22 14.82
C SER A 30 9.03 6.99 16.17
N GLN A 31 9.90 5.98 16.28
CA GLN A 31 10.70 5.77 17.50
C GLN A 31 11.67 6.93 17.78
N THR A 32 12.10 7.67 16.74
CA THR A 32 13.11 8.73 16.87
C THR A 32 12.52 10.14 16.91
N GLY A 33 11.18 10.28 16.92
CA GLY A 33 10.44 11.53 17.15
C GLY A 33 10.48 12.60 16.04
N ASP A 34 11.67 12.90 15.51
CA ASP A 34 11.88 14.11 14.69
C ASP A 34 11.82 13.88 13.17
N TRP A 35 11.82 12.61 12.73
CA TRP A 35 11.98 12.25 11.31
C TRP A 35 10.65 12.05 10.57
N GLY A 36 9.51 12.35 11.19
CA GLY A 36 8.18 12.07 10.64
C GLY A 36 7.90 12.73 9.29
N ILE A 37 8.32 13.99 9.10
CA ILE A 37 8.10 14.74 7.84
C ILE A 37 8.94 14.17 6.70
N VAL A 38 10.19 13.78 7.01
CA VAL A 38 11.10 13.16 6.04
C VAL A 38 10.58 11.76 5.65
N ALA A 39 10.11 10.97 6.62
CA ALA A 39 9.49 9.68 6.35
C ALA A 39 8.24 9.82 5.47
N GLY A 40 7.37 10.79 5.78
CA GLY A 40 6.17 11.08 4.98
C GLY A 40 6.49 11.44 3.52
N SER A 41 7.48 12.31 3.30
CA SER A 41 7.89 12.70 1.94
C SER A 41 8.49 11.54 1.13
N ILE A 42 9.26 10.66 1.77
CA ILE A 42 9.78 9.43 1.16
C ILE A 42 8.63 8.50 0.74
N ILE A 43 7.65 8.29 1.63
CA ILE A 43 6.48 7.44 1.37
C ILE A 43 5.66 7.98 0.19
N VAL A 44 5.41 9.30 0.15
CA VAL A 44 4.67 9.94 -0.95
C VAL A 44 5.42 9.79 -2.27
N THR A 45 6.73 10.06 -2.28
CA THR A 45 7.57 9.90 -3.47
C THR A 45 7.54 8.46 -3.98
N PHE A 46 7.65 7.48 -3.09
CA PHE A 46 7.58 6.07 -3.45
C PHE A 46 6.21 5.69 -4.02
N ASN A 47 5.12 6.21 -3.42
CA ASN A 47 3.76 5.99 -3.91
C ASN A 47 3.54 6.57 -5.32
N GLU A 48 4.11 7.73 -5.61
CA GLU A 48 4.05 8.37 -6.92
C GLU A 48 4.84 7.58 -7.98
N ILE A 49 6.03 7.09 -7.62
CA ILE A 49 6.84 6.22 -8.47
C ILE A 49 6.08 4.94 -8.81
N ILE A 50 5.51 4.25 -7.81
CA ILE A 50 4.69 3.05 -8.04
C ILE A 50 3.49 3.37 -8.93
N SER A 51 2.82 4.50 -8.71
CA SER A 51 1.70 4.94 -9.55
C SER A 51 2.10 5.05 -11.00
N LYS A 52 3.20 5.77 -11.27
CA LYS A 52 3.74 5.96 -12.62
C LYS A 52 4.03 4.63 -13.30
N TYR A 53 4.63 3.68 -12.58
CA TYR A 53 4.85 2.33 -13.10
C TYR A 53 3.53 1.61 -13.39
N ILE A 54 2.59 1.54 -12.45
CA ILE A 54 1.29 0.86 -12.65
C ILE A 54 0.55 1.44 -13.86
N TYR A 55 0.48 2.76 -14.02
CA TYR A 55 -0.18 3.38 -15.16
C TYR A 55 0.52 3.07 -16.49
N LYS A 56 1.86 3.08 -16.51
CA LYS A 56 2.64 2.69 -17.70
C LYS A 56 2.43 1.22 -18.08
N TYR A 57 2.39 0.32 -17.10
CA TYR A 57 2.18 -1.11 -17.33
C TYR A 57 0.72 -1.45 -17.65
N LYS A 58 -0.27 -0.77 -17.05
CA LYS A 58 -1.69 -0.94 -17.36
C LYS A 58 -2.00 -0.59 -18.83
N LYS A 59 -1.35 0.44 -19.38
CA LYS A 59 -1.48 0.81 -20.80
C LYS A 59 -0.90 -0.27 -21.73
N LYS A 60 0.10 -1.04 -21.29
CA LYS A 60 0.80 -2.06 -22.09
C LYS A 60 0.29 -3.49 -21.89
N TYR A 61 -0.23 -3.82 -20.70
CA TYR A 61 -0.65 -5.16 -20.31
C TYR A 61 -2.02 -5.09 -19.62
N ASN A 62 -3.08 -5.43 -20.35
CA ASN A 62 -4.45 -5.17 -19.95
C ASN A 62 -4.99 -6.13 -18.85
N LYS A 63 -4.23 -7.16 -18.45
CA LYS A 63 -4.77 -8.26 -17.62
C LYS A 63 -3.76 -9.10 -16.82
N LEU A 64 -2.70 -8.49 -16.28
CA LEU A 64 -1.82 -9.21 -15.36
C LEU A 64 -2.45 -9.29 -13.97
N PHE A 65 -2.83 -10.50 -13.53
CA PHE A 65 -3.28 -10.77 -12.16
C PHE A 65 -2.32 -10.20 -11.11
N PHE A 66 -1.02 -10.31 -11.38
CA PHE A 66 0.04 -9.78 -10.54
C PHE A 66 -0.06 -8.27 -10.30
N LEU A 67 -0.48 -7.48 -11.31
CA LEU A 67 -0.69 -6.03 -11.14
C LEU A 67 -1.85 -5.73 -10.18
N TYR A 68 -2.93 -6.52 -10.22
CA TYR A 68 -4.04 -6.36 -9.29
C TYR A 68 -3.64 -6.72 -7.86
N THR A 69 -2.83 -7.76 -7.68
CA THR A 69 -2.30 -8.17 -6.38
C THR A 69 -1.42 -7.08 -5.77
N ILE A 70 -0.45 -6.55 -6.53
CA ILE A 70 0.40 -5.43 -6.09
C ILE A 70 -0.43 -4.20 -5.76
N ASN A 71 -1.43 -3.88 -6.57
CA ASN A 71 -2.29 -2.73 -6.33
C ASN A 71 -3.10 -2.90 -5.03
N SER A 72 -3.52 -4.12 -4.70
CA SER A 72 -4.23 -4.41 -3.44
C SER A 72 -3.34 -4.22 -2.22
N ILE A 73 -2.07 -4.66 -2.28
CA ILE A 73 -1.07 -4.40 -1.22
C ILE A 73 -0.86 -2.90 -1.04
N ARG A 74 -0.70 -2.17 -2.15
CA ARG A 74 -0.51 -0.73 -2.14
C ARG A 74 -1.68 0.01 -1.49
N ILE A 75 -2.92 -0.35 -1.83
CA ILE A 75 -4.13 0.22 -1.23
C ILE A 75 -4.13 -0.03 0.27
N GLY A 76 -3.84 -1.26 0.71
CA GLY A 76 -3.73 -1.60 2.13
C GLY A 76 -2.67 -0.76 2.87
N LEU A 77 -1.52 -0.53 2.26
CA LEU A 77 -0.43 0.26 2.83
C LEU A 77 -0.83 1.72 3.01
N ILE A 78 -1.37 2.37 1.97
CA ILE A 78 -1.81 3.77 2.04
C ILE A 78 -2.93 3.94 3.08
N TYR A 79 -3.90 3.01 3.08
CA TYR A 79 -5.00 3.04 4.03
C TYR A 79 -4.54 2.88 5.47
N GLY A 80 -3.61 1.95 5.73
CA GLY A 80 -3.01 1.78 7.06
C GLY A 80 -2.32 3.06 7.54
N LEU A 81 -1.54 3.71 6.68
CA LEU A 81 -0.77 4.89 7.06
C LEU A 81 -1.70 6.07 7.35
N PHE A 82 -2.76 6.18 6.56
CA PHE A 82 -3.80 7.18 6.78
C PHE A 82 -4.51 6.97 8.13
N VAL A 83 -4.88 5.73 8.45
CA VAL A 83 -5.54 5.40 9.72
C VAL A 83 -4.61 5.69 10.90
N ASP A 84 -3.33 5.34 10.83
CA ASP A 84 -2.38 5.61 11.91
C ASP A 84 -2.08 7.11 12.06
N ALA A 85 -1.99 7.87 10.96
CA ALA A 85 -1.88 9.32 11.00
C ALA A 85 -3.13 9.97 11.63
N PHE A 86 -4.33 9.46 11.34
CA PHE A 86 -5.56 9.96 11.92
C PHE A 86 -5.63 9.71 13.44
N LYS A 87 -5.13 8.56 13.91
CA LYS A 87 -5.04 8.25 15.36
C LYS A 87 -4.09 9.19 16.11
N LEU A 88 -3.01 9.64 15.47
CA LEU A 88 -2.00 10.52 16.07
C LEU A 88 -2.36 12.00 15.97
N GLY A 89 -3.28 12.37 15.07
CA GLY A 89 -3.74 13.74 14.85
C GLY A 89 -4.99 14.16 15.64
N SER A 90 -5.52 13.29 16.51
CA SER A 90 -6.63 13.58 17.44
C SER A 90 -6.13 13.78 18.86
#